data_AF-A0A523GZC6-F1
#
_entry.id   AF-A0A523GZC6-F1
#
_cell.length_a   1.000
_cell.length_b   1.000
_cell.length_c   1.000
_cell.angle_alpha   90.00
_cell.angle_beta   90.00
_cell.angle_gamma   90.00
#
_symmetry.space_group_name_H-M   'P 1'
#
loop_
_entity.id
_entity.type
_entity.pdbx_description
1 polymer ?
#
loop_
_entity_poly.entity_id
_entity_poly.type
_entity_poly.pdbx_seq_one_letter_code
_entity_poly.pdbx_strand_id
1 'polypeptide(L)'
;MQGLVPILISAVVVITGACIVMILGWGVRNVLQGKVSPVTAGILAIPVVTIGVLGLAVSETWPEAFITGVLIMLVLTAGSLLISSIRMMLGL
;
A
#
# COMPACT_ATOMS: atom_id res chain seq x y z
N MET A 1 -27.77 9.38 8.08
CA MET A 1 -26.81 8.29 7.79
C MET A 1 -26.28 8.33 6.36
N GLN A 2 -27.09 8.72 5.35
CA GLN A 2 -26.69 8.72 3.93
C GLN A 2 -25.58 9.73 3.54
N GLY A 3 -25.32 10.77 4.34
CA GLY A 3 -24.20 11.71 4.10
C GLY A 3 -22.92 11.41 4.88
N LEU A 4 -22.97 10.56 5.91
CA LEU A 4 -21.83 10.34 6.81
C LEU A 4 -20.83 9.32 6.24
N VAL A 5 -21.36 8.26 5.62
CA VAL A 5 -20.58 7.19 5.00
C VAL A 5 -19.61 7.70 3.93
N PRO A 6 -20.01 8.52 2.94
CA PRO A 6 -19.07 9.03 1.95
C PRO A 6 -17.98 9.94 2.53
N ILE A 7 -18.30 10.73 3.56
CA ILE A 7 -17.32 11.59 4.24
C ILE A 7 -16.28 10.74 4.97
N LEU A 8 -16.71 9.73 5.73
CA LEU A 8 -15.80 8.82 6.43
C LEU A 8 -14.88 8.06 5.46
N ILE A 9 -15.42 7.58 4.35
CA ILE A 9 -14.63 6.92 3.30
C ILE A 9 -13.57 7.88 2.74
N SER A 10 -13.97 9.12 2.42
CA SER A 10 -13.03 10.12 1.91
C SER A 10 -11.90 10.45 2.91
N ALA A 11 -12.21 10.51 4.21
CA ALA A 11 -11.21 10.74 5.25
C ALA A 11 -10.22 9.58 5.34
N VAL A 12 -10.70 8.33 5.29
CA VAL A 12 -9.83 7.14 5.31
C VAL A 12 -8.93 7.11 4.08
N VAL A 13 -9.46 7.44 2.90
CA VAL A 13 -8.67 7.53 1.65
C VAL A 13 -7.56 8.58 1.77
N VAL A 14 -7.88 9.77 2.25
CA VAL A 14 -6.89 10.87 2.42
C VAL A 14 -5.81 10.48 3.43
N ILE A 15 -6.18 9.94 4.58
CA ILE A 15 -5.23 9.52 5.63
C ILE A 15 -4.32 8.41 5.11
N THR A 16 -4.91 7.40 4.45
CA THR A 16 -4.15 6.27 3.91
C THR A 16 -3.22 6.72 2.79
N GLY A 17 -3.68 7.61 1.90
CA GLY A 17 -2.85 8.22 0.86
C GLY A 17 -1.66 9.00 1.44
N ALA A 18 -1.89 9.78 2.50
CA ALA A 18 -0.82 10.50 3.19
C ALA A 18 0.22 9.54 3.81
N CYS A 19 -0.23 8.44 4.43
CA CYS A 19 0.66 7.41 4.96
C CYS A 19 1.51 6.77 3.86
N ILE A 20 0.91 6.43 2.70
CA ILE A 20 1.63 5.86 1.56
C ILE A 20 2.70 6.82 1.04
N VAL A 21 2.38 8.11 0.90
CA VAL A 21 3.34 9.12 0.45
C VAL A 21 4.52 9.24 1.43
N MET A 22 4.25 9.23 2.74
CA MET A 22 5.31 9.26 3.75
C MET A 22 6.19 8.00 3.68
N ILE A 23 5.59 6.81 3.55
CA ILE A 23 6.32 5.53 3.44
C ILE A 23 7.20 5.52 2.18
N LEU A 24 6.69 5.97 1.05
CA LEU A 24 7.46 6.08 -0.19
C LEU A 24 8.61 7.08 -0.06
N GLY A 25 8.37 8.26 0.52
CA GLY A 25 9.42 9.25 0.78
C GLY A 25 10.52 8.70 1.68
N TRP A 26 10.16 7.96 2.72
CA TRP A 26 11.10 7.28 3.60
C TRP A 26 11.85 6.14 2.88
N GLY A 27 11.16 5.36 2.06
CA GLY A 27 11.74 4.31 1.23
C GLY A 27 12.78 4.86 0.26
N VAL A 28 12.43 5.90 -0.51
CA VAL A 28 13.35 6.59 -1.44
C VAL A 28 14.56 7.14 -0.70
N ARG A 29 14.36 7.82 0.44
CA ARG A 29 15.47 8.32 1.26
C ARG A 29 16.40 7.20 1.70
N ASN A 30 15.87 6.05 2.12
CA ASN A 30 16.68 4.91 2.55
C ASN A 30 17.44 4.26 1.40
N VAL A 31 16.90 4.25 0.18
CA VAL A 31 17.62 3.81 -1.03
C VAL A 31 18.77 4.76 -1.35
N LEU A 32 18.51 6.07 -1.34
CA LEU A 32 19.54 7.09 -1.59
C LEU A 32 20.65 7.08 -0.54
N GLN A 33 20.33 6.68 0.70
CA GLN A 33 21.30 6.49 1.78
C GLN A 33 21.98 5.12 1.77
N GLY A 34 21.70 4.25 0.79
CA GLY A 34 22.29 2.91 0.67
C GLY A 34 21.87 1.92 1.75
N LYS A 35 20.85 2.24 2.55
CA LYS A 35 20.36 1.41 3.67
C LYS A 35 19.48 0.25 3.21
N VAL A 36 18.92 0.35 1.99
CA VAL A 36 18.00 -0.63 1.41
C VAL A 36 18.41 -0.86 -0.04
N SER A 37 18.38 -2.12 -0.49
CA SER A 37 18.70 -2.44 -1.88
C SER A 37 17.66 -1.82 -2.84
N PRO A 38 18.07 -1.30 -4.01
CA PRO A 38 17.14 -0.71 -4.99
C PRO A 38 16.04 -1.69 -5.42
N VAL A 39 16.37 -2.98 -5.45
CA VAL A 39 15.43 -4.07 -5.79
C VAL A 39 14.33 -4.18 -4.73
N THR A 40 14.70 -4.18 -3.45
CA THR A 40 13.72 -4.23 -2.33
C THR A 40 12.79 -3.02 -2.37
N ALA A 41 13.31 -1.83 -2.68
CA ALA A 41 12.50 -0.63 -2.79
C ALA A 41 11.57 -0.65 -4.02
N GLY A 42 12.03 -1.20 -5.15
CA GLY A 42 11.20 -1.42 -6.33
C GLY A 42 10.00 -2.32 -6.01
N ILE A 43 10.22 -3.42 -5.28
CA ILE A 43 9.15 -4.33 -4.87
C ILE A 43 8.15 -3.63 -3.94
N LEU A 44 8.61 -2.79 -3.02
CA LEU A 44 7.74 -2.00 -2.13
C LEU A 44 6.90 -0.96 -2.88
N ALA A 45 7.35 -0.50 -4.05
CA ALA A 45 6.63 0.47 -4.87
C ALA A 45 5.54 -0.19 -5.74
N ILE A 46 5.66 -1.48 -6.08
CA ILE A 46 4.71 -2.21 -6.94
C ILE A 46 3.25 -1.99 -6.50
N PRO A 47 2.88 -2.17 -5.22
CA PRO A 47 1.48 -2.07 -4.85
C PRO A 47 0.95 -0.64 -4.97
N VAL A 48 1.80 0.38 -4.76
CA VAL A 48 1.40 1.79 -4.95
C VAL A 48 1.18 2.10 -6.42
N VAL A 49 2.03 1.56 -7.29
CA VAL A 49 1.87 1.67 -8.75
C VAL A 49 0.59 0.97 -9.19
N THR A 50 0.29 -0.22 -8.65
CA THR A 50 -0.96 -0.94 -8.95
C THR A 50 -2.20 -0.14 -8.54
N ILE A 51 -2.19 0.51 -7.37
CA ILE A 51 -3.28 1.40 -6.94
C ILE A 51 -3.43 2.58 -7.91
N GLY A 52 -2.32 3.22 -8.30
CA GLY A 52 -2.32 4.33 -9.25
C GLY A 52 -2.88 3.93 -10.61
N VAL A 53 -2.46 2.78 -11.15
CA VAL A 53 -2.94 2.25 -12.43
C VAL A 53 -4.42 1.87 -12.37
N LEU A 54 -4.86 1.20 -11.31
CA LEU A 54 -6.28 0.84 -11.13
C LEU A 54 -7.16 2.08 -10.93
N GLY A 55 -6.71 3.09 -10.18
CA GLY A 55 -7.42 4.35 -10.00
C GLY A 55 -7.59 5.13 -11.30
N LEU A 56 -6.55 5.15 -12.15
CA LEU A 56 -6.62 5.80 -13.47
C LEU A 56 -7.51 5.03 -14.46
N ALA A 57 -7.52 3.70 -14.39
CA ALA A 57 -8.33 2.86 -15.29
C ALA A 57 -9.83 2.85 -14.95
N VAL A 58 -10.18 2.96 -13.66
CA VAL A 58 -11.56 2.88 -13.15
C VAL A 58 -12.00 4.25 -12.62
N SER A 59 -11.90 5.26 -13.49
CA SER A 59 -12.02 6.68 -13.12
C SER A 59 -13.38 7.12 -12.56
N GLU A 60 -14.43 6.31 -12.66
CA GLU A 60 -15.75 6.62 -12.08
C GLU A 60 -15.89 6.14 -10.62
N THR A 61 -15.05 5.20 -10.16
CA THR A 61 -15.13 4.64 -8.80
C THR A 61 -13.78 4.70 -8.06
N TRP A 62 -13.09 5.84 -8.14
CA TRP A 62 -11.84 6.10 -7.41
C TRP A 62 -11.83 5.65 -5.94
N PRO A 63 -12.90 5.87 -5.14
CA PRO A 63 -12.94 5.38 -3.76
C PRO A 63 -12.92 3.85 -3.67
N GLU A 64 -13.66 3.15 -4.55
CA GLU A 64 -13.70 1.69 -4.57
C GLU A 64 -12.38 1.09 -5.09
N ALA A 65 -11.78 1.70 -6.11
CA ALA A 65 -10.47 1.31 -6.63
C ALA A 65 -9.38 1.46 -5.57
N PHE A 66 -9.44 2.56 -4.79
CA PHE A 66 -8.52 2.79 -3.68
C PHE A 66 -8.72 1.76 -2.55
N ILE A 67 -9.97 1.52 -2.13
CA ILE A 67 -10.29 0.52 -1.10
C ILE A 67 -9.82 -0.87 -1.54
N THR A 68 -10.14 -1.27 -2.76
CA THR A 68 -9.72 -2.56 -3.32
C THR A 68 -8.21 -2.69 -3.37
N GLY A 69 -7.53 -1.64 -3.80
CA GLY A 69 -6.07 -1.58 -3.85
C GLY A 69 -5.41 -1.69 -2.47
N VAL A 70 -5.96 -1.01 -1.45
CA VAL A 70 -5.53 -1.12 -0.05
C VAL A 70 -5.78 -2.53 0.49
N LEU A 71 -6.93 -3.15 0.17
CA LEU A 71 -7.23 -4.52 0.59
C LEU A 71 -6.26 -5.53 -0.04
N ILE A 72 -5.93 -5.37 -1.32
CA ILE A 72 -4.92 -6.21 -1.99
C ILE A 72 -3.55 -6.05 -1.31
N MET A 73 -3.12 -4.82 -1.04
CA MET A 73 -1.91 -4.55 -0.27
C MET A 73 -1.93 -5.23 1.10
N LEU A 74 -3.04 -5.13 1.83
CA LEU A 74 -3.20 -5.72 3.15
C LEU A 74 -3.07 -7.25 3.09
N VAL A 75 -3.71 -7.90 2.13
CA VAL A 75 -3.65 -9.36 1.94
C VAL A 75 -2.24 -9.81 1.58
N LEU A 76 -1.58 -9.11 0.65
CA LEU A 76 -0.20 -9.44 0.27
C LEU A 76 0.77 -9.23 1.44
N THR A 77 0.59 -8.15 2.20
CA THR A 77 1.42 -7.85 3.38
C THR A 77 1.20 -8.89 4.47
N ALA A 78 -0.06 -9.19 4.81
CA ALA A 78 -0.41 -10.21 5.79
C ALA A 78 0.11 -11.59 5.37
N GLY A 79 -0.01 -11.95 4.09
CA GLY A 79 0.55 -13.18 3.52
C GLY A 79 2.07 -13.23 3.65
N SER A 80 2.76 -12.14 3.34
CA SER A 80 4.22 -12.06 3.49
C SER A 80 4.67 -12.19 4.94
N LEU A 81 3.95 -11.58 5.88
CA LEU A 81 4.21 -11.67 7.32
C LEU A 81 3.97 -13.08 7.83
N LEU A 82 2.87 -13.72 7.43
CA LEU A 82 2.59 -15.13 7.74
C LEU A 82 3.69 -16.05 7.24
N ILE A 83 4.12 -15.89 5.98
CA ILE A 83 5.23 -16.69 5.42
C ILE A 83 6.53 -16.42 6.18
N SER A 84 6.82 -15.17 6.53
CA SER A 84 7.99 -14.80 7.32
C SER A 84 7.96 -15.42 8.72
N SER A 85 6.82 -15.39 9.40
CA SER A 85 6.63 -16.02 10.71
C SER A 85 6.77 -17.53 10.64
N ILE A 86 6.21 -18.18 9.60
CA ILE A 86 6.35 -19.62 9.37
C ILE A 86 7.82 -19.99 9.12
N ARG A 87 8.54 -19.25 8.27
CA ARG A 87 9.97 -19.49 8.02
C ARG A 87 10.80 -19.38 9.30
N MET A 88 10.53 -18.35 10.09
CA MET A 88 11.18 -18.16 11.39
C MET A 88 10.89 -19.32 12.37
N MET A 89 9.65 -19.84 12.39
CA MET A 89 9.31 -21.04 13.19
C MET A 89 9.96 -22.32 12.67
N LEU A 90 10.18 -22.42 11.36
CA LEU A 90 10.83 -23.57 10.72
C LEU A 90 12.37 -23.48 10.73
N GLY A 91 12.95 -22.38 11.23
CA GLY A 91 14.40 -22.17 11.28
C GLY A 91 15.06 -21.95 9.91
N LEU A 92 14.29 -21.48 8.91
CA LEU A 92 14.74 -21.14 7.55
C LEU A 92 15.00 -19.63 7.43
#